data_AF-A0A9R0SZD1-F1
#
_entry.id   AF-A0A9R0SZD1-F1
#
_cell.length_a   1.000
_cell.length_b   1.000
_cell.length_c   1.000
_cell.angle_alpha   90.00
_cell.angle_beta   90.00
_cell.angle_gamma   90.00
#
_symmetry.space_group_name_H-M   'P 1'
#
loop_
_entity.id
_entity.type
_entity.pdbx_description
1 polymer ?
#
loop_
_entity_poly.entity_id
_entity_poly.type
_entity_poly.pdbx_seq_one_letter_code
_entity_poly.pdbx_strand_id
1 'polypeptide(L)'
;MGVLVNVPTEWKGGRQVGESGNRLKEQLSAFCPHKVSPLWNHRGHTGNAIVEFGKDYASFCNAFKFENHFEAEGYGKRDWEQHKYRGPEMFGWVARADDHRAPGPVGEHLQKNGDLKTVAELENEGTRKTDKLVANLASAIEVKTKHAQELECKYNETTTSLDKVMEEKELVLQRYNDEIRNMQQIARRHSQMILNENQKLRSELEAKMQDLEFKSRQLDELAVRSDSDRRNLEKEKEKNEIKAKYLKMATSEQQKADENVLKLVAKHKREKKAALDEIIKLEQKLDAKQKLELEIKQLQGKLEVMKHMPGEEDSESKRKIDELSAELQDKYDEMDAVEALHHTLLMKERISNDELQDARKKLIDGLRDVTTARATVGVKRMGDLDLKSFAKACKGKMSEEDAEVTASILCSKWEEEIKNPEWHPFKVIMVEGG
;
A
#
# COMPACT_ATOMS: atom_id res chain seq x y z
N MET A 1 70.73 74.58 -19.10
CA MET A 1 71.32 75.03 -20.38
C MET A 1 72.78 75.38 -20.12
N GLY A 2 73.68 75.14 -21.07
CA GLY A 2 75.06 75.61 -21.06
C GLY A 2 75.23 76.85 -21.93
N VAL A 3 76.15 77.72 -21.55
CA VAL A 3 76.60 78.86 -22.33
C VAL A 3 77.93 78.48 -22.99
N LEU A 4 78.06 78.76 -24.28
CA LEU A 4 79.30 78.60 -25.03
C LEU A 4 79.65 79.95 -25.66
N VAL A 5 80.85 80.46 -25.39
CA VAL A 5 81.32 81.76 -25.90
C VAL A 5 82.67 81.61 -26.61
N ASN A 6 83.07 82.66 -27.33
CA ASN A 6 84.25 82.65 -28.21
C ASN A 6 84.14 81.61 -29.35
N VAL A 7 82.91 81.35 -29.80
CA VAL A 7 82.67 80.48 -30.96
C VAL A 7 83.31 81.11 -32.20
N PRO A 8 84.15 80.40 -32.98
CA PRO A 8 84.82 80.94 -34.15
C PRO A 8 83.84 81.53 -35.16
N THR A 9 84.14 82.74 -35.62
CA THR A 9 83.34 83.46 -36.62
C THR A 9 84.23 84.14 -37.64
N GLU A 10 83.76 84.23 -38.87
CA GLU A 10 84.44 84.88 -39.99
C GLU A 10 83.60 86.06 -40.52
N TRP A 11 84.27 87.15 -40.91
CA TRP A 11 83.61 88.28 -41.54
C TRP A 11 83.48 88.03 -43.06
N LYS A 12 82.25 87.79 -43.54
CA LYS A 12 81.96 87.54 -44.95
C LYS A 12 80.79 88.41 -45.40
N GLY A 13 80.98 89.19 -46.47
CA GLY A 13 79.90 89.97 -47.10
C GLY A 13 79.19 90.97 -46.17
N GLY A 14 79.94 91.61 -45.25
CA GLY A 14 79.40 92.61 -44.32
C GLY A 14 78.65 92.05 -43.11
N ARG A 15 78.67 90.72 -42.89
CA ARG A 15 78.11 90.05 -41.72
C ARG A 15 79.10 89.06 -41.13
N GLN A 16 78.92 88.78 -39.84
CA GLN A 16 79.65 87.76 -39.10
C GLN A 16 78.96 86.40 -39.31
N VAL A 17 79.68 85.41 -39.83
CA VAL A 17 79.18 84.05 -40.08
C VAL A 17 79.96 83.08 -39.21
N GLY A 18 79.30 82.07 -38.63
CA GLY A 18 79.94 81.05 -37.79
C GLY A 18 79.44 79.65 -38.13
N GLU A 19 79.95 78.67 -37.39
CA GLU A 19 79.51 77.28 -37.56
C GLU A 19 78.02 77.10 -37.24
N SER A 20 77.39 76.11 -37.87
CA SER A 20 75.98 75.80 -37.60
C SER A 20 75.81 75.15 -36.23
N GLY A 21 74.64 75.32 -35.61
CA GLY A 21 74.33 74.68 -34.34
C GLY A 21 74.48 73.15 -34.36
N ASN A 22 74.17 72.50 -35.49
CA ASN A 22 74.36 71.05 -35.63
C ASN A 22 75.83 70.64 -35.59
N ARG A 23 76.72 71.42 -36.22
CA ARG A 23 78.15 71.16 -36.20
C ARG A 23 78.74 71.34 -34.80
N LEU A 24 78.33 72.39 -34.08
CA LEU A 24 78.70 72.58 -32.67
C LEU A 24 78.14 71.46 -31.78
N LYS A 25 76.93 70.98 -32.06
CA LYS A 25 76.33 69.84 -31.34
C LYS A 25 77.12 68.55 -31.53
N GLU A 26 77.63 68.29 -32.73
CA GLU A 26 78.50 67.15 -33.03
C GLU A 26 79.83 67.23 -32.28
N GLN A 27 80.47 68.41 -32.25
CA GLN A 27 81.69 68.65 -31.47
C GLN A 27 81.49 68.40 -29.97
N LEU A 28 80.32 68.76 -29.45
CA LEU A 28 79.95 68.59 -28.03
C LEU A 28 79.24 67.26 -27.74
N SER A 29 79.26 66.29 -28.67
CA SER A 29 78.48 65.04 -28.56
C SER A 29 78.79 64.21 -27.31
N ALA A 30 80.02 64.31 -26.76
CA ALA A 30 80.43 63.67 -25.51
C ALA A 30 79.58 64.08 -24.30
N PHE A 31 78.95 65.26 -24.36
CA PHE A 31 78.06 65.78 -23.30
C PHE A 31 76.58 65.51 -23.57
N CYS A 32 76.27 64.79 -24.65
CA CYS A 32 74.90 64.48 -25.08
C CYS A 32 73.95 65.71 -25.10
N PRO A 33 74.34 66.86 -25.71
CA PRO A 33 73.44 68.00 -25.83
C PRO A 33 72.22 67.64 -26.68
N HIS A 34 71.04 68.11 -26.27
CA HIS A 34 69.82 67.94 -27.05
C HIS A 34 69.83 68.85 -28.28
N LYS A 35 70.31 70.08 -28.12
CA LYS A 35 70.39 71.09 -29.18
C LYS A 35 71.49 72.11 -28.87
N VAL A 36 72.16 72.63 -29.89
CA VAL A 36 73.04 73.80 -29.75
C VAL A 36 72.51 74.91 -30.64
N SER A 37 72.25 76.06 -30.04
CA SER A 37 71.58 77.21 -30.64
C SER A 37 72.55 78.40 -30.68
N PRO A 38 73.24 78.64 -31.82
CA PRO A 38 74.05 79.84 -31.98
C PRO A 38 73.17 81.09 -31.88
N LEU A 39 73.71 82.14 -31.26
CA LEU A 39 73.01 83.40 -31.01
C LEU A 39 73.37 84.42 -32.10
N TRP A 40 72.35 85.11 -32.61
CA TRP A 40 72.45 86.01 -33.76
C TRP A 40 71.97 87.42 -33.40
N ASN A 41 72.56 88.42 -34.04
CA ASN A 41 72.11 89.81 -34.00
C ASN A 41 72.06 90.41 -35.41
N HIS A 42 71.72 91.70 -35.52
CA HIS A 42 71.63 92.40 -36.81
C HIS A 42 72.94 92.42 -37.62
N ARG A 43 74.10 92.17 -37.00
CA ARG A 43 75.43 92.08 -37.63
C ARG A 43 75.84 90.64 -37.98
N GLY A 44 75.06 89.63 -37.60
CA GLY A 44 75.34 88.22 -37.84
C GLY A 44 75.53 87.42 -36.54
N HIS A 45 76.34 86.37 -36.62
CA HIS A 45 76.61 85.46 -35.50
C HIS A 45 77.37 86.20 -34.39
N THR A 46 76.91 86.07 -33.14
CA THR A 46 77.45 86.86 -32.01
C THR A 46 78.70 86.30 -31.33
N GLY A 47 79.31 85.24 -31.89
CA GLY A 47 80.33 84.42 -31.21
C GLY A 47 79.84 83.64 -29.97
N ASN A 48 78.53 83.60 -29.71
CA ASN A 48 77.93 82.88 -28.58
C ASN A 48 76.94 81.82 -29.05
N ALA A 49 76.81 80.73 -28.31
CA ALA A 49 75.81 79.69 -28.51
C ALA A 49 75.27 79.16 -27.18
N ILE A 50 74.04 78.66 -27.19
CA ILE A 50 73.40 78.02 -26.03
C ILE A 50 73.30 76.52 -26.27
N VAL A 51 73.79 75.76 -25.30
CA VAL A 51 73.73 74.29 -25.29
C VAL A 51 72.52 73.86 -24.45
N GLU A 52 71.52 73.29 -25.09
CA GLU A 52 70.30 72.81 -24.44
C GLU A 52 70.46 71.33 -24.08
N PHE A 53 70.20 70.98 -22.82
CA PHE A 53 70.17 69.60 -22.31
C PHE A 53 68.73 69.17 -22.03
N GLY A 54 68.47 67.88 -21.86
CA GLY A 54 67.14 67.38 -21.46
C GLY A 54 66.69 67.87 -20.08
N LYS A 55 65.41 67.69 -19.78
CA LYS A 55 64.76 68.19 -18.55
C LYS A 55 64.86 67.22 -17.35
N ASP A 56 65.37 66.03 -17.57
CA ASP A 56 65.50 64.97 -16.58
C ASP A 56 66.81 65.07 -15.79
N TYR A 57 66.87 64.38 -14.66
CA TYR A 57 68.01 64.44 -13.75
C TYR A 57 69.31 63.94 -14.42
N ALA A 58 69.22 62.95 -15.32
CA ALA A 58 70.39 62.47 -16.06
C ALA A 58 70.95 63.55 -17.00
N SER A 59 70.09 64.33 -17.66
CA SER A 59 70.52 65.46 -18.47
C SER A 59 71.10 66.62 -17.66
N PHE A 60 70.64 66.80 -16.42
CA PHE A 60 71.26 67.73 -15.48
C PHE A 60 72.71 67.32 -15.15
N CYS A 61 72.96 66.03 -14.93
CA CYS A 61 74.34 65.53 -14.78
C CYS A 61 75.19 65.73 -16.04
N ASN A 62 74.60 65.57 -17.24
CA ASN A 62 75.31 65.82 -18.50
C ASN A 62 75.70 67.29 -18.66
N ALA A 63 74.86 68.22 -18.20
CA ALA A 63 75.19 69.64 -18.18
C ALA A 63 76.40 69.95 -17.29
N PHE A 64 76.50 69.31 -16.12
CA PHE A 64 77.69 69.44 -15.26
C PHE A 64 78.95 68.82 -15.87
N LYS A 65 78.83 67.69 -16.59
CA LYS A 65 79.98 67.12 -17.32
C LYS A 65 80.53 68.12 -18.35
N PHE A 66 79.65 68.85 -19.03
CA PHE A 66 80.03 69.93 -19.94
C PHE A 66 80.79 71.04 -19.20
N GLU A 67 80.23 71.59 -18.11
CA GLU A 67 80.91 72.65 -17.33
C GLU A 67 82.27 72.19 -16.79
N ASN A 68 82.33 71.00 -16.18
CA ASN A 68 83.56 70.47 -15.59
C ASN A 68 84.65 70.24 -16.64
N HIS A 69 84.29 69.90 -17.88
CA HIS A 69 85.26 69.73 -18.96
C HIS A 69 85.95 71.05 -19.30
N PHE A 70 85.16 72.11 -19.57
CA PHE A 70 85.70 73.43 -19.88
C PHE A 70 86.45 74.02 -18.68
N GLU A 71 85.97 73.82 -17.46
CA GLU A 71 86.68 74.27 -16.25
C GLU A 71 88.01 73.54 -16.05
N ALA A 72 88.08 72.23 -16.30
CA ALA A 72 89.31 71.45 -16.17
C ALA A 72 90.40 71.85 -17.19
N GLU A 73 90.00 72.31 -18.38
CA GLU A 73 90.93 72.78 -19.42
C GLU A 73 91.30 74.28 -19.28
N GLY A 74 90.78 74.97 -18.27
CA GLY A 74 91.03 76.42 -18.08
C GLY A 74 90.23 77.31 -19.03
N TYR A 75 89.14 76.79 -19.57
CA TYR A 75 88.20 77.50 -20.46
C TYR A 75 86.82 77.67 -19.82
N GLY A 76 86.78 77.78 -18.49
CA GLY A 76 85.55 78.02 -17.74
C GLY A 76 85.12 79.49 -17.72
N LYS A 77 84.00 79.77 -17.08
CA LYS A 77 83.49 81.15 -16.92
C LYS A 77 84.48 82.09 -16.26
N ARG A 78 85.15 81.62 -15.19
CA ARG A 78 86.13 82.41 -14.45
C ARG A 78 87.31 82.80 -15.33
N ASP A 79 87.77 81.88 -16.17
CA ASP A 79 88.87 82.11 -17.10
C ASP A 79 88.46 83.13 -18.17
N TRP A 80 87.23 83.03 -18.68
CA TRP A 80 86.66 83.99 -19.64
C TRP A 80 86.61 85.43 -19.11
N GLU A 81 86.29 85.60 -17.82
CA GLU A 81 86.19 86.90 -17.17
C GLU A 81 87.56 87.52 -16.83
N GLN A 82 88.59 86.70 -16.60
CA GLN A 82 89.92 87.15 -16.17
C GLN A 82 90.89 87.44 -17.32
N HIS A 83 90.77 86.77 -18.48
CA HIS A 83 91.73 86.92 -19.57
C HIS A 83 91.45 88.14 -20.49
N LYS A 84 92.42 89.07 -20.58
CA LYS A 84 92.37 90.22 -21.51
C LYS A 84 92.65 89.85 -22.96
N TYR A 85 93.44 88.79 -23.19
CA TYR A 85 93.72 88.25 -24.52
C TYR A 85 93.05 86.89 -24.63
N ARG A 86 92.12 86.77 -25.56
CA ARG A 86 91.31 85.58 -25.78
C ARG A 86 91.94 84.80 -26.93
N GLY A 87 92.39 83.58 -26.65
CA GLY A 87 92.89 82.63 -27.65
C GLY A 87 91.77 82.16 -28.60
N PRO A 88 92.08 81.24 -29.54
CA PRO A 88 91.09 80.69 -30.47
C PRO A 88 90.08 79.72 -29.83
N GLU A 89 90.28 79.31 -28.57
CA GLU A 89 89.50 78.26 -27.92
C GLU A 89 88.14 78.74 -27.40
N MET A 90 87.14 77.85 -27.41
CA MET A 90 85.80 78.14 -26.89
C MET A 90 85.77 78.02 -25.37
N PHE A 91 84.92 78.83 -24.73
CA PHE A 91 84.71 78.78 -23.29
C PHE A 91 83.29 78.33 -22.98
N GLY A 92 83.12 77.49 -21.96
CA GLY A 92 81.84 76.85 -21.67
C GLY A 92 81.54 76.74 -20.18
N TRP A 93 80.27 76.94 -19.80
CA TRP A 93 79.78 76.73 -18.44
C TRP A 93 78.27 76.48 -18.41
N VAL A 94 77.75 75.94 -17.30
CA VAL A 94 76.29 75.84 -17.10
C VAL A 94 75.73 77.21 -16.75
N ALA A 95 74.67 77.62 -17.45
CA ALA A 95 74.00 78.89 -17.21
C ALA A 95 73.42 78.95 -15.79
N ARG A 96 73.78 79.98 -15.02
CA ARG A 96 73.26 80.25 -13.67
C ARG A 96 72.48 81.56 -13.63
N ALA A 97 72.04 81.95 -12.43
CA ALA A 97 71.16 83.09 -12.21
C ALA A 97 71.76 84.44 -12.67
N ASP A 98 73.07 84.56 -12.65
CA ASP A 98 73.83 85.68 -13.17
C ASP A 98 73.83 85.72 -14.71
N ASP A 99 74.02 84.59 -15.40
CA ASP A 99 73.90 84.51 -16.87
C ASP A 99 72.48 84.83 -17.34
N HIS A 100 71.48 84.33 -16.62
CA HIS A 100 70.07 84.60 -16.92
C HIS A 100 69.72 86.08 -16.79
N ARG A 101 70.30 86.78 -15.80
CA ARG A 101 70.11 88.22 -15.58
C ARG A 101 71.04 89.12 -16.39
N ALA A 102 72.04 88.56 -17.06
CA ALA A 102 73.03 89.34 -17.79
C ALA A 102 72.41 90.06 -18.99
N PRO A 103 72.79 91.32 -19.27
CA PRO A 103 72.35 92.01 -20.47
C PRO A 103 73.00 91.40 -21.73
N GLY A 104 72.25 91.35 -22.83
CA GLY A 104 72.73 90.90 -24.12
C GLY A 104 72.17 89.54 -24.57
N PRO A 105 72.65 89.01 -25.71
CA PRO A 105 71.99 87.91 -26.41
C PRO A 105 71.86 86.62 -25.58
N VAL A 106 72.82 86.35 -24.69
CA VAL A 106 72.84 85.16 -23.82
C VAL A 106 71.72 85.25 -22.79
N GLY A 107 71.66 86.33 -22.00
CA GLY A 107 70.63 86.49 -20.98
C GLY A 107 69.21 86.63 -21.55
N GLU A 108 69.05 87.36 -22.66
CA GLU A 108 67.77 87.45 -23.38
C GLU A 108 67.27 86.08 -23.84
N HIS A 109 68.17 85.22 -24.36
CA HIS A 109 67.81 83.87 -24.76
C HIS A 109 67.43 82.99 -23.57
N LEU A 110 68.17 83.07 -22.47
CA LEU A 110 67.90 82.30 -21.26
C LEU A 110 66.55 82.69 -20.63
N GLN A 111 66.24 83.98 -20.55
CA GLN A 111 64.95 84.48 -20.04
C GLN A 111 63.77 84.04 -20.90
N LYS A 112 63.93 84.03 -22.23
CA LYS A 112 62.86 83.65 -23.16
C LYS A 112 62.57 82.15 -23.14
N ASN A 113 63.57 81.31 -22.85
CA ASN A 113 63.49 79.87 -23.04
C ASN A 113 63.62 79.05 -21.74
N GLY A 114 63.74 79.70 -20.57
CA GLY A 114 63.84 78.98 -19.30
C GLY A 114 63.58 79.84 -18.06
N ASP A 115 62.98 79.19 -17.05
CA ASP A 115 62.80 79.74 -15.72
C ASP A 115 63.93 79.30 -14.79
N LEU A 116 64.36 80.19 -13.89
CA LEU A 116 65.29 79.84 -12.82
C LEU A 116 64.58 78.98 -11.78
N LYS A 117 65.13 77.80 -11.49
CA LYS A 117 64.69 76.92 -10.40
C LYS A 117 65.88 76.53 -9.54
N THR A 118 65.64 76.38 -8.24
CA THR A 118 66.66 75.82 -7.32
C THR A 118 66.59 74.29 -7.33
N VAL A 119 67.72 73.63 -7.01
CA VAL A 119 67.75 72.16 -6.88
C VAL A 119 66.76 71.70 -5.80
N ALA A 120 66.68 72.44 -4.68
CA ALA A 120 65.76 72.15 -3.59
C ALA A 120 64.28 72.23 -4.01
N GLU A 121 63.89 73.18 -4.86
CA GLU A 121 62.52 73.26 -5.38
C GLU A 121 62.16 72.06 -6.25
N LEU A 122 63.08 71.61 -7.11
CA LEU A 122 62.87 70.45 -7.97
C LEU A 122 62.78 69.15 -7.17
N GLU A 123 63.65 68.97 -6.16
CA GLU A 123 63.60 67.82 -5.25
C GLU A 123 62.30 67.81 -4.42
N ASN A 124 61.88 68.97 -3.93
CA ASN A 124 60.61 69.12 -3.20
C ASN A 124 59.38 68.86 -4.09
N GLU A 125 59.42 69.26 -5.35
CA GLU A 125 58.34 68.97 -6.31
C GLU A 125 58.26 67.46 -6.61
N GLY A 126 59.42 66.81 -6.80
CA GLY A 126 59.53 65.38 -7.03
C GLY A 126 59.02 64.55 -5.84
N THR A 127 59.50 64.86 -4.63
CA THR A 127 59.05 64.19 -3.40
C THR A 127 57.55 64.36 -3.18
N ARG A 128 56.99 65.57 -3.31
CA ARG A 128 55.55 65.81 -3.19
C ARG A 128 54.72 64.98 -4.18
N LYS A 129 55.16 64.84 -5.43
CA LYS A 129 54.47 64.02 -6.44
C LYS A 129 54.50 62.54 -6.06
N THR A 130 55.67 62.06 -5.62
CA THR A 130 55.84 60.66 -5.18
C THR A 130 55.01 60.38 -3.93
N ASP A 131 55.04 61.25 -2.92
CA ASP A 131 54.27 61.08 -1.68
C ASP A 131 52.77 61.05 -1.96
N LYS A 132 52.28 61.93 -2.85
CA LYS A 132 50.87 61.92 -3.28
C LYS A 132 50.49 60.60 -3.96
N LEU A 133 51.38 60.06 -4.81
CA LEU A 133 51.15 58.78 -5.46
C LEU A 133 51.12 57.64 -4.43
N VAL A 134 52.07 57.62 -3.50
CA VAL A 134 52.15 56.63 -2.42
C VAL A 134 50.91 56.67 -1.54
N ALA A 135 50.44 57.86 -1.14
CA ALA A 135 49.23 58.03 -0.35
C ALA A 135 47.98 57.51 -1.08
N ASN A 136 47.84 57.84 -2.37
CA ASN A 136 46.73 57.34 -3.19
C ASN A 136 46.75 55.81 -3.33
N LEU A 137 47.93 55.22 -3.56
CA LEU A 137 48.09 53.78 -3.66
C LEU A 137 47.81 53.09 -2.32
N ALA A 138 48.30 53.64 -1.20
CA ALA A 138 48.03 53.14 0.13
C ALA A 138 46.51 53.15 0.44
N SER A 139 45.82 54.24 0.11
CA SER A 139 44.36 54.32 0.25
C SER A 139 43.64 53.27 -0.60
N ALA A 140 44.07 53.05 -1.85
CA ALA A 140 43.49 52.03 -2.71
C ALA A 140 43.72 50.60 -2.17
N ILE A 141 44.91 50.34 -1.59
CA ILE A 141 45.22 49.08 -0.92
C ILE A 141 44.31 48.88 0.29
N GLU A 142 44.11 49.91 1.11
CA GLU A 142 43.24 49.85 2.29
C GLU A 142 41.79 49.51 1.91
N VAL A 143 41.24 50.19 0.89
CA VAL A 143 39.88 49.92 0.39
C VAL A 143 39.76 48.47 -0.11
N LYS A 144 40.73 47.98 -0.90
CA LYS A 144 40.73 46.60 -1.39
C LYS A 144 40.87 45.58 -0.24
N THR A 145 41.67 45.90 0.77
CA THR A 145 41.86 45.05 1.94
C THR A 145 40.56 44.92 2.74
N LYS A 146 39.84 46.03 2.98
CA LYS A 146 38.53 46.02 3.63
C LYS A 146 37.51 45.20 2.82
N HIS A 147 37.47 45.38 1.50
CA HIS A 147 36.57 44.61 0.65
C HIS A 147 36.86 43.11 0.69
N ALA A 148 38.14 42.71 0.69
CA ALA A 148 38.52 41.31 0.83
C ALA A 148 38.05 40.71 2.17
N GLN A 149 38.22 41.46 3.27
CA GLN A 149 37.73 41.04 4.60
C GLN A 149 36.20 40.90 4.63
N GLU A 150 35.46 41.82 4.02
CA GLU A 150 34.00 41.72 3.93
C GLU A 150 33.54 40.46 3.16
N LEU A 151 34.23 40.12 2.06
CA LEU A 151 33.95 38.91 1.30
C LEU A 151 34.27 37.64 2.10
N GLU A 152 35.38 37.64 2.85
CA GLU A 152 35.76 36.54 3.74
C GLU A 152 34.72 36.34 4.85
N CYS A 153 34.25 37.42 5.49
CA CYS A 153 33.18 37.35 6.48
C CYS A 153 31.89 36.76 5.88
N LYS A 154 31.45 37.27 4.72
CA LYS A 154 30.25 36.76 4.04
C LYS A 154 30.40 35.29 3.67
N TYR A 155 31.57 34.88 3.19
CA TYR A 155 31.86 33.49 2.86
C TYR A 155 31.78 32.57 4.09
N ASN A 156 32.31 33.02 5.23
CA ASN A 156 32.24 32.25 6.47
C ASN A 156 30.81 32.15 7.00
N GLU A 157 30.02 33.22 6.89
CA GLU A 157 28.59 33.24 7.25
C GLU A 157 27.77 32.29 6.37
N THR A 158 27.99 32.30 5.04
CA THR A 158 27.28 31.40 4.13
C THR A 158 27.69 29.95 4.35
N THR A 159 28.96 29.68 4.62
CA THR A 159 29.45 28.33 4.96
C THR A 159 28.80 27.82 6.24
N THR A 160 28.77 28.63 7.29
CA THR A 160 28.15 28.26 8.58
C THR A 160 26.65 28.02 8.45
N SER A 161 25.95 28.83 7.66
CA SER A 161 24.51 28.62 7.42
C SER A 161 24.24 27.37 6.58
N LEU A 162 25.08 27.07 5.59
CA LEU A 162 25.01 25.82 4.82
C LEU A 162 25.20 24.59 5.72
N ASP A 163 26.21 24.60 6.60
CA ASP A 163 26.47 23.49 7.53
C ASP A 163 25.25 23.20 8.41
N LYS A 164 24.60 24.24 8.96
CA LYS A 164 23.36 24.08 9.75
C LYS A 164 22.24 23.43 8.94
N VAL A 165 22.02 23.87 7.70
CA VAL A 165 20.99 23.29 6.84
C VAL A 165 21.32 21.83 6.48
N MET A 166 22.60 21.50 6.31
CA MET A 166 23.03 20.13 6.08
C MET A 166 22.79 19.23 7.30
N GLU A 167 23.09 19.72 8.52
CA GLU A 167 22.79 19.01 9.77
C GLU A 167 21.28 18.78 9.95
N GLU A 168 20.46 19.80 9.70
CA GLU A 168 19.00 19.69 9.75
C GLU A 168 18.46 18.66 8.75
N LYS A 169 18.99 18.68 7.52
CA LYS A 169 18.65 17.69 6.49
C LYS A 169 18.99 16.28 6.95
N GLU A 170 20.18 16.06 7.51
CA GLU A 170 20.60 14.75 7.99
C GLU A 170 19.69 14.25 9.12
N LEU A 171 19.33 15.14 10.05
CA LEU A 171 18.43 14.83 11.15
C LEU A 171 17.02 14.47 10.66
N VAL A 172 16.50 15.17 9.64
CA VAL A 172 15.22 14.83 9.01
C VAL A 172 15.28 13.47 8.32
N LEU A 173 16.36 13.17 7.57
CA LEU A 173 16.55 11.87 6.94
C LEU A 173 16.64 10.74 7.97
N GLN A 174 17.32 10.98 9.09
CA GLN A 174 17.40 10.03 10.19
C GLN A 174 16.02 9.74 10.79
N ARG A 175 15.23 10.77 11.10
CA ARG A 175 13.85 10.62 11.60
C ARG A 175 12.96 9.85 10.63
N TYR A 176 13.02 10.18 9.35
CA TYR A 176 12.27 9.49 8.30
C TYR A 176 12.63 8.00 8.22
N ASN A 177 13.93 7.67 8.26
CA ASN A 177 14.41 6.30 8.26
C ASN A 177 13.98 5.54 9.53
N ASP A 178 13.99 6.19 10.69
CA ASP A 178 13.51 5.61 11.95
C ASP A 178 12.01 5.32 11.90
N GLU A 179 11.22 6.23 11.32
CA GLU A 179 9.78 6.07 11.18
C GLU A 179 9.43 4.92 10.23
N ILE A 180 10.16 4.78 9.10
CA ILE A 180 10.04 3.61 8.22
C ILE A 180 10.34 2.32 8.99
N ARG A 181 11.44 2.29 9.75
CA ARG A 181 11.80 1.10 10.55
C ARG A 181 10.72 0.76 11.56
N ASN A 182 10.16 1.76 12.24
CA ASN A 182 9.09 1.56 13.21
C ASN A 182 7.81 1.04 12.54
N MET A 183 7.38 1.64 11.42
CA MET A 183 6.23 1.17 10.65
C MET A 183 6.41 -0.28 10.17
N GLN A 184 7.60 -0.62 9.65
CA GLN A 184 7.92 -2.00 9.26
C GLN A 184 7.87 -2.95 10.46
N GLN A 185 8.34 -2.52 11.63
CA GLN A 185 8.29 -3.34 12.84
C GLN A 185 6.85 -3.55 13.33
N ILE A 186 6.02 -2.51 13.30
CA ILE A 186 4.58 -2.60 13.64
C ILE A 186 3.87 -3.56 12.68
N ALA A 187 4.09 -3.40 11.37
CA ALA A 187 3.53 -4.29 10.35
C ALA A 187 3.96 -5.75 10.57
N ARG A 188 5.26 -6.00 10.80
CA ARG A 188 5.78 -7.35 11.10
C ARG A 188 5.14 -7.94 12.36
N ARG A 189 5.01 -7.16 13.44
CA ARG A 189 4.35 -7.61 14.67
C ARG A 189 2.90 -7.98 14.43
N HIS A 190 2.17 -7.15 13.67
CA HIS A 190 0.77 -7.41 13.35
C HIS A 190 0.60 -8.68 12.49
N SER A 191 1.43 -8.84 11.44
CA SER A 191 1.43 -10.06 10.63
C SER A 191 1.78 -11.30 11.45
N GLN A 192 2.74 -11.21 12.37
CA GLN A 192 3.10 -12.33 13.25
C GLN A 192 1.95 -12.70 14.20
N MET A 193 1.25 -11.71 14.75
CA MET A 193 0.07 -11.94 15.59
C MET A 193 -1.03 -12.67 14.80
N ILE A 194 -1.35 -12.20 13.59
CA ILE A 194 -2.33 -12.84 12.71
C ILE A 194 -1.92 -14.28 12.38
N LEU A 195 -0.64 -14.52 12.08
CA LEU A 195 -0.13 -15.87 11.79
C LEU A 195 -0.29 -16.79 13.00
N ASN A 196 0.10 -16.33 14.19
CA ASN A 196 -0.02 -17.11 15.42
C ASN A 196 -1.50 -17.44 15.74
N GLU A 197 -2.39 -16.47 15.57
CA GLU A 197 -3.83 -16.66 15.82
C GLU A 197 -4.45 -17.62 14.80
N ASN A 198 -4.10 -17.50 13.51
CA ASN A 198 -4.50 -18.46 12.49
C ASN A 198 -3.98 -19.87 12.77
N GLN A 199 -2.74 -20.00 13.25
CA GLN A 199 -2.19 -21.29 13.63
C GLN A 199 -2.96 -21.91 14.80
N LYS A 200 -3.31 -21.11 15.81
CA LYS A 200 -4.14 -21.56 16.94
C LYS A 200 -5.52 -22.03 16.47
N LEU A 201 -6.20 -21.24 15.65
CA LEU A 201 -7.52 -21.59 15.10
C LEU A 201 -7.46 -22.87 14.25
N ARG A 202 -6.39 -23.08 13.47
CA ARG A 202 -6.18 -24.32 12.72
C ARG A 202 -6.05 -25.52 13.65
N SER A 203 -5.26 -25.41 14.72
CA SER A 203 -5.14 -26.49 15.71
C SER A 203 -6.46 -26.77 16.43
N GLU A 204 -7.25 -25.75 16.75
CA GLU A 204 -8.59 -25.92 17.33
C GLU A 204 -9.58 -26.59 16.36
N LEU A 205 -9.53 -26.24 15.07
CA LEU A 205 -10.35 -26.85 14.02
C LEU A 205 -9.98 -28.33 13.85
N GLU A 206 -8.69 -28.65 13.82
CA GLU A 206 -8.19 -30.02 13.68
C GLU A 206 -8.57 -30.88 14.88
N ALA A 207 -8.49 -30.33 16.10
CA ALA A 207 -8.97 -31.01 17.31
C ALA A 207 -10.48 -31.32 17.24
N LYS A 208 -11.30 -30.36 16.77
CA LYS A 208 -12.74 -30.58 16.58
C LYS A 208 -13.04 -31.60 15.48
N MET A 209 -12.27 -31.62 14.40
CA MET A 209 -12.39 -32.65 13.36
C MET A 209 -12.11 -34.04 13.91
N GLN A 210 -11.03 -34.20 14.68
CA GLN A 210 -10.69 -35.48 15.30
C GLN A 210 -11.77 -35.96 16.28
N ASP A 211 -12.36 -35.05 17.07
CA ASP A 211 -13.48 -35.38 17.97
C ASP A 211 -14.73 -35.83 17.19
N LEU A 212 -15.07 -35.16 16.09
CA LEU A 212 -16.18 -35.56 15.21
C LEU A 212 -15.92 -36.91 14.53
N GLU A 213 -14.71 -37.15 14.04
CA GLU A 213 -14.32 -38.45 13.49
C GLU A 213 -14.43 -39.56 14.54
N PHE A 214 -13.99 -39.29 15.77
CA PHE A 214 -14.11 -40.24 16.87
C PHE A 214 -15.58 -40.56 17.19
N LYS A 215 -16.44 -39.54 17.29
CA LYS A 215 -17.89 -39.72 17.48
C LYS A 215 -18.54 -40.47 16.33
N SER A 216 -18.16 -40.19 15.08
CA SER A 216 -18.63 -40.92 13.91
C SER A 216 -18.28 -42.40 14.01
N ARG A 217 -17.03 -42.74 14.34
CA ARG A 217 -16.61 -44.15 14.54
C ARG A 217 -17.39 -44.84 15.66
N GLN A 218 -17.67 -44.15 16.76
CA GLN A 218 -18.51 -44.70 17.83
C GLN A 218 -19.96 -44.97 17.37
N LEU A 219 -20.54 -44.07 16.57
CA LEU A 219 -21.87 -44.28 16.00
C LEU A 219 -21.89 -45.48 15.05
N ASP A 220 -20.85 -45.63 14.22
CA ASP A 220 -20.69 -46.79 13.34
C ASP A 220 -20.58 -48.11 14.16
N GLU A 221 -19.82 -48.11 15.26
CA GLU A 221 -19.70 -49.27 16.16
C GLU A 221 -21.03 -49.61 16.86
N LEU A 222 -21.78 -48.61 17.31
CA LEU A 222 -23.11 -48.79 17.91
C LEU A 222 -24.11 -49.35 16.90
N ALA A 223 -24.06 -48.89 15.65
CA ALA A 223 -24.88 -49.44 14.57
C ALA A 223 -24.58 -50.94 14.34
N VAL A 224 -23.30 -51.32 14.32
CA VAL A 224 -22.88 -52.74 14.20
C VAL A 224 -23.31 -53.58 15.43
N ARG A 225 -23.21 -53.04 16.65
CA ARG A 225 -23.67 -53.73 17.88
C ARG A 225 -25.18 -53.93 17.90
N SER A 226 -25.97 -52.92 17.55
CA SER A 226 -27.43 -53.02 17.40
C SER A 226 -27.81 -54.11 16.40
N ASP A 227 -27.09 -54.19 15.27
CA ASP A 227 -27.29 -55.25 14.28
C ASP A 227 -26.89 -56.66 14.78
N SER A 228 -25.96 -56.75 15.74
CA SER A 228 -25.55 -58.01 16.38
C SER A 228 -26.50 -58.45 17.49
N ASP A 229 -27.06 -57.52 18.26
CA ASP A 229 -28.04 -57.78 19.31
C ASP A 229 -29.38 -58.24 18.72
N ARG A 230 -29.77 -57.67 17.56
CA ARG A 230 -30.87 -58.16 16.74
C ARG A 230 -30.69 -59.63 16.35
N ARG A 231 -29.48 -60.03 15.92
CA ARG A 231 -29.16 -61.43 15.56
C ARG A 231 -29.07 -62.37 16.76
N ASN A 232 -28.67 -61.90 17.94
CA ASN A 232 -28.63 -62.71 19.17
C ASN A 232 -30.03 -62.96 19.76
N LEU A 233 -30.94 -61.99 19.67
CA LEU A 233 -32.36 -62.17 20.00
C LEU A 233 -33.05 -63.22 19.13
N GLU A 234 -32.61 -63.36 17.88
CA GLU A 234 -33.10 -64.37 16.94
C GLU A 234 -32.62 -65.79 17.31
N LYS A 235 -31.36 -65.93 17.80
CA LYS A 235 -30.81 -67.19 18.31
C LYS A 235 -31.37 -67.63 19.66
N GLU A 236 -31.74 -66.70 20.54
CA GLU A 236 -32.41 -67.01 21.81
C GLU A 236 -33.87 -67.46 21.61
N LYS A 237 -34.54 -67.01 20.53
CA LYS A 237 -35.85 -67.56 20.12
C LYS A 237 -35.76 -69.03 19.73
N GLU A 238 -34.74 -69.44 18.97
CA GLU A 238 -34.52 -70.85 18.58
C GLU A 238 -34.23 -71.77 19.78
N LYS A 239 -33.51 -71.30 20.81
CA LYS A 239 -33.29 -72.08 22.06
C LYS A 239 -34.59 -72.27 22.87
N ASN A 240 -35.50 -71.31 22.84
CA ASN A 240 -36.79 -71.41 23.53
C ASN A 240 -37.77 -72.36 22.84
N GLU A 241 -37.61 -72.62 21.53
CA GLU A 241 -38.42 -73.59 20.78
C GLU A 241 -38.20 -75.05 21.23
N ILE A 242 -37.03 -75.38 21.80
CA ILE A 242 -36.73 -76.73 22.32
C ILE A 242 -37.43 -76.97 23.68
N LYS A 243 -37.54 -75.95 24.55
CA LYS A 243 -38.33 -76.02 25.80
C LYS A 243 -39.85 -76.10 25.53
N ALA A 244 -40.34 -75.46 24.46
CA ALA A 244 -41.75 -75.48 24.08
C ALA A 244 -42.24 -76.84 23.53
N LYS A 245 -41.34 -77.71 23.02
CA LYS A 245 -41.69 -79.08 22.59
C LYS A 245 -42.22 -79.95 23.73
N TYR A 246 -41.79 -79.75 24.98
CA TYR A 246 -42.29 -80.49 26.15
C TYR A 246 -43.65 -79.97 26.67
N LEU A 247 -44.01 -78.71 26.39
CA LEU A 247 -45.33 -78.15 26.75
C LEU A 247 -46.44 -78.50 25.73
N LYS A 248 -46.05 -78.89 24.50
CA LYS A 248 -46.94 -79.17 23.36
C LYS A 248 -47.80 -80.43 23.52
N MET A 249 -47.58 -81.23 24.57
CA MET A 249 -48.48 -82.32 24.96
C MET A 249 -49.68 -81.83 25.81
N ALA A 250 -49.59 -80.69 26.49
CA ALA A 250 -50.62 -80.23 27.42
C ALA A 250 -51.74 -79.39 26.76
N THR A 251 -51.52 -78.78 25.60
CA THR A 251 -52.51 -77.92 24.91
C THR A 251 -53.27 -78.62 23.78
N SER A 252 -53.13 -79.94 23.65
CA SER A 252 -54.04 -80.79 22.88
C SER A 252 -55.48 -80.75 23.42
N GLU A 253 -55.70 -80.32 24.67
CA GLU A 253 -57.03 -80.09 25.24
C GLU A 253 -57.62 -78.70 24.91
N GLN A 254 -56.80 -77.68 24.65
CA GLN A 254 -57.28 -76.34 24.28
C GLN A 254 -57.87 -76.31 22.85
N GLN A 255 -57.44 -77.24 21.99
CA GLN A 255 -57.85 -77.36 20.58
C GLN A 255 -59.36 -77.61 20.37
N LYS A 256 -60.11 -78.05 21.39
CA LYS A 256 -61.58 -78.19 21.30
C LYS A 256 -62.33 -76.86 21.48
N ALA A 257 -61.70 -75.83 22.04
CA ALA A 257 -62.31 -74.50 22.20
C ALA A 257 -62.07 -73.58 20.98
N ASP A 258 -60.98 -73.80 20.24
CA ASP A 258 -60.61 -73.00 19.05
C ASP A 258 -61.45 -73.31 17.79
N GLU A 259 -62.21 -74.42 17.77
CA GLU A 259 -63.07 -74.81 16.65
C GLU A 259 -64.27 -73.85 16.46
N ASN A 260 -64.70 -73.17 17.53
CA ASN A 260 -65.75 -72.15 17.47
C ASN A 260 -65.21 -70.76 17.08
N VAL A 261 -63.93 -70.46 17.32
CA VAL A 261 -63.25 -69.25 16.82
C VAL A 261 -62.90 -69.40 15.33
N LEU A 262 -62.64 -70.62 14.87
CA LEU A 262 -62.36 -70.97 13.46
C LEU A 262 -63.50 -70.60 12.50
N LYS A 263 -64.78 -70.65 12.92
CA LYS A 263 -65.93 -70.19 12.10
C LYS A 263 -65.94 -68.67 11.89
N LEU A 264 -65.45 -67.90 12.87
CA LEU A 264 -65.34 -66.43 12.80
C LEU A 264 -64.12 -66.00 11.97
N VAL A 265 -62.99 -66.70 12.14
CA VAL A 265 -61.77 -66.49 11.36
C VAL A 265 -61.95 -66.91 9.90
N ALA A 266 -62.76 -67.94 9.59
CA ALA A 266 -63.08 -68.32 8.21
C ALA A 266 -63.85 -67.22 7.45
N LYS A 267 -64.68 -66.43 8.15
CA LYS A 267 -65.38 -65.26 7.58
C LYS A 267 -64.41 -64.11 7.29
N HIS A 268 -63.56 -63.75 8.26
CA HIS A 268 -62.46 -62.78 8.07
C HIS A 268 -61.40 -63.23 7.05
N LYS A 269 -61.13 -64.54 6.90
CA LYS A 269 -60.22 -65.09 5.87
C LYS A 269 -60.82 -65.03 4.48
N ARG A 270 -62.14 -65.18 4.32
CA ARG A 270 -62.81 -64.97 3.01
C ARG A 270 -62.78 -63.49 2.62
N GLU A 271 -62.98 -62.58 3.56
CA GLU A 271 -62.91 -61.13 3.35
C GLU A 271 -61.46 -60.65 3.12
N LYS A 272 -60.47 -61.18 3.86
CA LYS A 272 -59.03 -60.89 3.66
C LYS A 272 -58.46 -61.53 2.39
N LYS A 273 -58.93 -62.73 1.99
CA LYS A 273 -58.52 -63.37 0.74
C LYS A 273 -59.12 -62.64 -0.47
N ALA A 274 -60.37 -62.17 -0.39
CA ALA A 274 -60.95 -61.29 -1.41
C ALA A 274 -60.18 -59.97 -1.53
N ALA A 275 -59.74 -59.37 -0.41
CA ALA A 275 -58.90 -58.16 -0.43
C ALA A 275 -57.47 -58.43 -0.96
N LEU A 276 -56.85 -59.57 -0.64
CA LEU A 276 -55.54 -59.96 -1.15
C LEU A 276 -55.57 -60.37 -2.62
N ASP A 277 -56.61 -61.07 -3.08
CA ASP A 277 -56.80 -61.39 -4.50
C ASP A 277 -57.02 -60.10 -5.32
N GLU A 278 -57.64 -59.07 -4.72
CA GLU A 278 -57.80 -57.76 -5.36
C GLU A 278 -56.51 -56.92 -5.33
N ILE A 279 -55.70 -57.00 -4.27
CA ILE A 279 -54.35 -56.40 -4.22
C ILE A 279 -53.43 -57.08 -5.25
N ILE A 280 -53.44 -58.41 -5.36
CA ILE A 280 -52.64 -59.14 -6.35
C ILE A 280 -53.11 -58.82 -7.78
N LYS A 281 -54.42 -58.66 -8.02
CA LYS A 281 -54.92 -58.17 -9.32
C LYS A 281 -54.53 -56.72 -9.60
N LEU A 282 -54.46 -55.86 -8.57
CA LEU A 282 -54.02 -54.47 -8.72
C LEU A 282 -52.49 -54.37 -8.92
N GLU A 283 -51.69 -55.22 -8.28
CA GLU A 283 -50.26 -55.38 -8.52
C GLU A 283 -50.00 -55.95 -9.92
N GLN A 284 -50.77 -56.97 -10.36
CA GLN A 284 -50.71 -57.47 -11.74
C GLN A 284 -51.13 -56.41 -12.78
N LYS A 285 -52.11 -55.56 -12.46
CA LYS A 285 -52.52 -54.43 -13.32
C LYS A 285 -51.46 -53.32 -13.32
N LEU A 286 -50.75 -53.10 -12.20
CA LEU A 286 -49.66 -52.14 -12.11
C LEU A 286 -48.42 -52.61 -12.87
N ASP A 287 -48.05 -53.89 -12.74
CA ASP A 287 -46.98 -54.52 -13.50
C ASP A 287 -47.33 -54.58 -15.00
N ALA A 288 -48.59 -54.86 -15.35
CA ALA A 288 -49.06 -54.77 -16.73
C ALA A 288 -49.00 -53.34 -17.28
N LYS A 289 -49.35 -52.32 -16.47
CA LYS A 289 -49.21 -50.90 -16.84
C LYS A 289 -47.74 -50.52 -17.09
N GLN A 290 -46.84 -50.89 -16.19
CA GLN A 290 -45.41 -50.61 -16.33
C GLN A 290 -44.79 -51.35 -17.53
N LYS A 291 -45.25 -52.58 -17.81
CA LYS A 291 -44.84 -53.35 -18.99
C LYS A 291 -45.35 -52.72 -20.29
N LEU A 292 -46.59 -52.23 -20.31
CA LEU A 292 -47.17 -51.52 -21.45
C LEU A 292 -46.50 -50.16 -21.68
N GLU A 293 -46.12 -49.42 -20.64
CA GLU A 293 -45.33 -48.18 -20.77
C GLU A 293 -43.94 -48.46 -21.38
N LEU A 294 -43.31 -49.57 -21.02
CA LEU A 294 -42.07 -50.03 -21.63
C LEU A 294 -42.26 -50.46 -23.09
N GLU A 295 -43.34 -51.19 -23.42
CA GLU A 295 -43.67 -51.57 -24.79
C GLU A 295 -44.03 -50.37 -25.67
N ILE A 296 -44.78 -49.39 -25.16
CA ILE A 296 -45.09 -48.14 -25.88
C ILE A 296 -43.82 -47.36 -26.19
N LYS A 297 -42.88 -47.22 -25.23
CA LYS A 297 -41.58 -46.59 -25.49
C LYS A 297 -40.71 -47.40 -26.46
N GLN A 298 -40.75 -48.74 -26.38
CA GLN A 298 -40.02 -49.62 -27.30
C GLN A 298 -40.59 -49.56 -28.73
N LEU A 299 -41.90 -49.54 -28.89
CA LEU A 299 -42.59 -49.46 -30.17
C LEU A 299 -42.48 -48.06 -30.78
N GLN A 300 -42.60 -47.00 -29.99
CA GLN A 300 -42.28 -45.64 -30.44
C GLN A 300 -40.86 -45.57 -30.98
N GLY A 301 -39.88 -46.12 -30.24
CA GLY A 301 -38.50 -46.24 -30.72
C GLY A 301 -38.36 -47.06 -32.01
N LYS A 302 -38.98 -48.24 -32.09
CA LYS A 302 -38.92 -49.12 -33.28
C LYS A 302 -39.55 -48.49 -34.52
N LEU A 303 -40.66 -47.75 -34.33
CA LEU A 303 -41.36 -47.04 -35.39
C LEU A 303 -40.54 -45.83 -35.86
N GLU A 304 -39.83 -45.15 -34.95
CA GLU A 304 -38.82 -44.14 -35.25
C GLU A 304 -37.64 -44.74 -36.06
N VAL A 305 -37.16 -45.93 -35.68
CA VAL A 305 -36.04 -46.64 -36.36
C VAL A 305 -36.45 -47.16 -37.74
N MET A 306 -37.67 -47.68 -37.92
CA MET A 306 -38.17 -48.11 -39.24
C MET A 306 -38.52 -46.93 -40.16
N LYS A 307 -38.94 -45.76 -39.63
CA LYS A 307 -39.21 -44.52 -40.42
C LYS A 307 -37.96 -43.93 -41.09
N HIS A 308 -36.77 -44.25 -40.61
CA HIS A 308 -35.52 -43.60 -41.03
C HIS A 308 -34.50 -44.56 -41.64
N MET A 309 -34.92 -45.78 -42.00
CA MET A 309 -34.13 -46.68 -42.85
C MET A 309 -34.75 -46.80 -44.25
N PRO A 310 -34.28 -46.02 -45.25
CA PRO A 310 -34.42 -46.40 -46.65
C PRO A 310 -33.71 -47.75 -46.87
N GLY A 311 -34.45 -48.74 -47.39
CA GLY A 311 -33.94 -50.07 -47.70
C GLY A 311 -35.06 -51.00 -48.12
N GLU A 312 -35.81 -50.51 -49.12
CA GLU A 312 -36.82 -51.21 -49.90
C GLU A 312 -37.97 -51.86 -49.10
N GLU A 313 -39.11 -51.21 -49.30
CA GLU A 313 -40.45 -51.72 -49.15
C GLU A 313 -40.55 -53.14 -49.68
N ASP A 314 -40.41 -54.13 -48.80
CA ASP A 314 -41.16 -55.35 -49.01
C ASP A 314 -42.37 -55.36 -48.10
N SER A 315 -43.49 -55.68 -48.75
CA SER A 315 -44.88 -55.42 -48.33
C SER A 315 -45.26 -55.87 -46.90
N GLU A 316 -44.44 -56.70 -46.26
CA GLU A 316 -44.61 -57.18 -44.89
C GLU A 316 -44.37 -56.08 -43.83
N SER A 317 -43.49 -55.13 -44.12
CA SER A 317 -43.09 -54.07 -43.20
C SER A 317 -44.21 -53.07 -42.95
N LYS A 318 -45.01 -52.77 -43.98
CA LYS A 318 -46.11 -51.79 -43.93
C LYS A 318 -47.29 -52.29 -43.10
N ARG A 319 -47.66 -53.57 -43.25
CA ARG A 319 -48.73 -54.20 -42.44
C ARG A 319 -48.37 -54.21 -40.95
N LYS A 320 -47.13 -54.54 -40.60
CA LYS A 320 -46.66 -54.50 -39.21
C LYS A 320 -46.71 -53.10 -38.61
N ILE A 321 -46.50 -52.05 -39.40
CA ILE A 321 -46.61 -50.66 -38.93
C ILE A 321 -48.07 -50.29 -38.63
N ASP A 322 -49.01 -50.64 -39.51
CA ASP A 322 -50.43 -50.31 -39.32
C ASP A 322 -51.02 -51.09 -38.12
N GLU A 323 -50.66 -52.35 -37.96
CA GLU A 323 -51.11 -53.21 -36.85
C GLU A 323 -50.60 -52.68 -35.49
N LEU A 324 -49.33 -52.27 -35.43
CA LEU A 324 -48.75 -51.65 -34.24
C LEU A 324 -49.37 -50.27 -33.93
N SER A 325 -49.85 -49.55 -34.93
CA SER A 325 -50.48 -48.25 -34.73
C SER A 325 -51.89 -48.39 -34.13
N ALA A 326 -52.63 -49.43 -34.50
CA ALA A 326 -53.94 -49.73 -33.92
C ALA A 326 -53.82 -50.21 -32.45
N GLU A 327 -52.87 -51.10 -32.14
CA GLU A 327 -52.62 -51.53 -30.76
C GLU A 327 -52.22 -50.37 -29.85
N LEU A 328 -51.50 -49.37 -30.37
CA LEU A 328 -51.12 -48.20 -29.59
C LEU A 328 -52.34 -47.35 -29.18
N GLN A 329 -53.33 -47.22 -30.07
CA GLN A 329 -54.53 -46.42 -29.80
C GLN A 329 -55.40 -47.07 -28.73
N ASP A 330 -55.62 -48.39 -28.78
CA ASP A 330 -56.38 -49.12 -27.75
C ASP A 330 -55.74 -48.98 -26.36
N LYS A 331 -54.41 -48.85 -26.28
CA LYS A 331 -53.69 -48.66 -25.01
C LYS A 331 -53.85 -47.28 -24.39
N TYR A 332 -54.07 -46.25 -25.20
CA TYR A 332 -54.41 -44.93 -24.66
C TYR A 332 -55.82 -44.92 -24.06
N ASP A 333 -56.79 -45.57 -24.70
CA ASP A 333 -58.17 -45.63 -24.20
C ASP A 333 -58.28 -46.45 -22.89
N GLU A 334 -57.49 -47.51 -22.72
CA GLU A 334 -57.37 -48.24 -21.46
C GLU A 334 -56.81 -47.38 -20.31
N MET A 335 -55.90 -46.45 -20.62
CA MET A 335 -55.29 -45.58 -19.61
C MET A 335 -56.30 -44.58 -19.05
N ASP A 336 -57.08 -43.94 -19.92
CA ASP A 336 -58.11 -42.96 -19.52
C ASP A 336 -59.18 -43.60 -18.62
N ALA A 337 -59.57 -44.85 -18.89
CA ALA A 337 -60.51 -45.60 -18.06
C ALA A 337 -59.98 -45.85 -16.63
N VAL A 338 -58.67 -46.09 -16.48
CA VAL A 338 -58.01 -46.31 -15.19
C VAL A 338 -57.95 -45.02 -14.36
N GLU A 339 -57.69 -43.88 -15.00
CA GLU A 339 -57.64 -42.59 -14.31
C GLU A 339 -59.01 -42.15 -13.75
N ALA A 340 -60.09 -42.43 -14.50
CA ALA A 340 -61.46 -42.18 -14.04
C ALA A 340 -61.83 -43.05 -12.82
N LEU A 341 -61.39 -44.31 -12.79
CA LEU A 341 -61.61 -45.21 -11.67
C LEU A 341 -60.84 -44.77 -10.41
N HIS A 342 -59.60 -44.29 -10.57
CA HIS A 342 -58.80 -43.77 -9.46
C HIS A 342 -59.48 -42.58 -8.75
N HIS A 343 -60.01 -41.62 -9.51
CA HIS A 343 -60.76 -40.49 -8.94
C HIS A 343 -61.99 -40.92 -8.15
N THR A 344 -62.70 -41.96 -8.62
CA THR A 344 -63.89 -42.49 -7.95
C THR A 344 -63.55 -43.14 -6.59
N LEU A 345 -62.43 -43.88 -6.53
CA LEU A 345 -62.00 -44.53 -5.29
C LEU A 345 -61.59 -43.54 -4.20
N LEU A 346 -60.90 -42.46 -4.57
CA LEU A 346 -60.53 -41.39 -3.63
C LEU A 346 -61.75 -40.73 -2.96
N MET A 347 -62.85 -40.52 -3.72
CA MET A 347 -64.09 -39.99 -3.16
C MET A 347 -64.74 -40.96 -2.17
N LYS A 348 -64.75 -42.26 -2.47
CA LYS A 348 -65.32 -43.29 -1.58
C LYS A 348 -64.56 -43.43 -0.27
N GLU A 349 -63.23 -43.32 -0.29
CA GLU A 349 -62.38 -43.44 0.90
C GLU A 349 -62.67 -42.34 1.93
N ARG A 350 -62.74 -41.07 1.47
CA ARG A 350 -63.08 -39.94 2.34
C ARG A 350 -64.44 -40.11 3.03
N ILE A 351 -65.47 -40.51 2.27
CA ILE A 351 -66.82 -40.74 2.82
C ILE A 351 -66.79 -41.84 3.89
N SER A 352 -66.10 -42.96 3.62
CA SER A 352 -66.01 -44.06 4.58
C SER A 352 -65.27 -43.66 5.87
N ASN A 353 -64.23 -42.82 5.77
CA ASN A 353 -63.50 -42.35 6.95
C ASN A 353 -64.37 -41.44 7.82
N ASP A 354 -65.15 -40.55 7.22
CA ASP A 354 -66.08 -39.66 7.94
C ASP A 354 -67.14 -40.47 8.71
N GLU A 355 -67.72 -41.51 8.09
CA GLU A 355 -68.66 -42.43 8.75
C GLU A 355 -68.03 -43.15 9.96
N LEU A 356 -66.77 -43.55 9.84
CA LEU A 356 -66.04 -44.26 10.88
C LEU A 356 -65.77 -43.35 12.09
N GLN A 357 -65.42 -42.09 11.86
CA GLN A 357 -65.26 -41.10 12.93
C GLN A 357 -66.59 -40.83 13.66
N ASP A 358 -67.72 -40.74 12.94
CA ASP A 358 -69.03 -40.54 13.56
C ASP A 358 -69.46 -41.76 14.39
N ALA A 359 -69.23 -42.97 13.89
CA ALA A 359 -69.50 -44.21 14.63
C ALA A 359 -68.67 -44.29 15.92
N ARG A 360 -67.39 -43.91 15.88
CA ARG A 360 -66.51 -43.86 17.06
C ARG A 360 -67.06 -42.88 18.10
N LYS A 361 -67.51 -41.71 17.68
CA LYS A 361 -68.08 -40.69 18.58
C LYS A 361 -69.34 -41.21 19.29
N LYS A 362 -70.28 -41.79 18.53
CA LYS A 362 -71.51 -42.40 19.08
C LYS A 362 -71.25 -43.53 20.07
N LEU A 363 -70.23 -44.37 19.81
CA LEU A 363 -69.85 -45.44 20.73
C LEU A 363 -69.34 -44.89 22.07
N ILE A 364 -68.50 -43.84 22.04
CA ILE A 364 -67.99 -43.19 23.26
C ILE A 364 -69.15 -42.60 24.08
N ASP A 365 -70.10 -41.94 23.44
CA ASP A 365 -71.27 -41.37 24.10
C ASP A 365 -72.15 -42.47 24.72
N GLY A 366 -72.44 -43.55 23.99
CA GLY A 366 -73.25 -44.67 24.51
C GLY A 366 -72.60 -45.39 25.70
N LEU A 367 -71.27 -45.54 25.71
CA LEU A 367 -70.55 -46.14 26.85
C LEU A 367 -70.57 -45.25 28.10
N ARG A 368 -70.68 -43.92 27.93
CA ARG A 368 -70.80 -42.98 29.05
C ARG A 368 -72.10 -43.21 29.82
N ASP A 369 -73.20 -43.45 29.12
CA ASP A 369 -74.52 -43.68 29.74
C ASP A 369 -74.55 -44.98 30.58
N VAL A 370 -73.89 -46.03 30.10
CA VAL A 370 -73.79 -47.35 30.77
C VAL A 370 -73.03 -47.27 32.11
N THR A 371 -72.13 -46.30 32.25
CA THR A 371 -71.25 -46.15 33.45
C THR A 371 -72.03 -45.74 34.71
N THR A 372 -73.25 -45.21 34.56
CA THR A 372 -74.05 -44.62 35.66
C THR A 372 -74.91 -45.64 36.42
N ALA A 373 -74.98 -46.90 35.96
CA ALA A 373 -75.78 -47.95 36.59
C ALA A 373 -75.00 -48.72 37.66
N ARG A 374 -75.61 -48.98 38.82
CA ARG A 374 -75.03 -49.84 39.89
C ARG A 374 -75.03 -51.32 39.44
N ALA A 375 -74.05 -51.70 38.63
CA ALA A 375 -73.78 -53.08 38.24
C ALA A 375 -72.49 -53.61 38.93
N THR A 376 -72.40 -54.92 39.09
CA THR A 376 -71.27 -55.63 39.75
C THR A 376 -69.95 -55.52 38.95
N VAL A 377 -70.04 -55.19 37.66
CA VAL A 377 -68.93 -54.86 36.77
C VAL A 377 -69.27 -53.53 36.09
N GLY A 378 -68.38 -52.55 36.17
CA GLY A 378 -68.58 -51.21 35.62
C GLY A 378 -67.57 -50.86 34.54
N VAL A 379 -67.95 -49.95 33.64
CA VAL A 379 -67.04 -49.35 32.67
C VAL A 379 -66.36 -48.16 33.34
N LYS A 380 -65.03 -48.07 33.29
CA LYS A 380 -64.28 -46.96 33.89
C LYS A 380 -63.42 -46.31 32.80
N ARG A 381 -63.38 -44.97 32.74
CA ARG A 381 -62.46 -44.31 31.82
C ARG A 381 -61.04 -44.39 32.39
N MET A 382 -60.11 -44.64 31.49
CA MET A 382 -58.68 -44.62 31.82
C MET A 382 -58.31 -43.22 32.30
N GLY A 383 -57.77 -43.12 33.52
CA GLY A 383 -57.44 -41.85 34.16
C GLY A 383 -58.46 -41.33 35.19
N ASP A 384 -59.65 -41.92 35.30
CA ASP A 384 -60.64 -41.51 36.32
C ASP A 384 -60.17 -41.89 37.75
N LEU A 385 -60.11 -40.93 38.68
CA LEU A 385 -59.69 -41.15 40.07
C LEU A 385 -60.88 -41.48 40.98
N ASP A 386 -60.62 -42.22 42.07
CA ASP A 386 -61.63 -42.58 43.07
C ASP A 386 -61.45 -41.77 44.36
N LEU A 387 -62.31 -40.77 44.56
CA LEU A 387 -62.30 -39.89 45.72
C LEU A 387 -62.38 -40.64 47.07
N LYS A 388 -63.11 -41.77 47.12
CA LYS A 388 -63.28 -42.54 48.38
C LYS A 388 -61.97 -43.14 48.87
N SER A 389 -61.11 -43.53 47.94
CA SER A 389 -59.78 -44.05 48.25
C SER A 389 -58.90 -42.98 48.90
N PHE A 390 -58.95 -41.74 48.41
CA PHE A 390 -58.27 -40.60 49.04
C PHE A 390 -58.85 -40.27 50.43
N ALA A 391 -60.17 -40.28 50.57
CA ALA A 391 -60.85 -40.03 51.86
C ALA A 391 -60.43 -41.05 52.92
N LYS A 392 -60.40 -42.34 52.56
CA LYS A 392 -59.97 -43.41 53.47
C LYS A 392 -58.51 -43.24 53.91
N ALA A 393 -57.62 -42.83 53.00
CA ALA A 393 -56.23 -42.57 53.32
C ALA A 393 -56.05 -41.37 54.26
N CYS A 394 -56.87 -40.32 54.12
CA CYS A 394 -56.82 -39.13 54.96
C CYS A 394 -57.36 -39.39 56.37
N LYS A 395 -58.45 -40.17 56.53
CA LYS A 395 -59.06 -40.48 57.84
C LYS A 395 -58.12 -41.17 58.83
N GLY A 396 -57.05 -41.82 58.36
CA GLY A 396 -56.04 -42.42 59.24
C GLY A 396 -55.06 -41.42 59.88
N LYS A 397 -55.06 -40.15 59.44
CA LYS A 397 -54.05 -39.14 59.84
C LYS A 397 -54.63 -37.85 60.42
N MET A 398 -55.93 -37.61 60.28
CA MET A 398 -56.60 -36.36 60.68
C MET A 398 -58.05 -36.62 61.10
N SER A 399 -58.71 -35.60 61.66
CA SER A 399 -60.12 -35.66 62.06
C SER A 399 -61.02 -35.95 60.85
N GLU A 400 -62.24 -36.46 61.09
CA GLU A 400 -63.10 -36.92 60.00
C GLU A 400 -63.56 -35.79 59.05
N GLU A 401 -63.86 -34.60 59.58
CA GLU A 401 -64.21 -33.42 58.78
C GLU A 401 -63.01 -32.92 57.95
N ASP A 402 -61.82 -32.86 58.56
CA ASP A 402 -60.61 -32.41 57.85
C ASP A 402 -60.16 -33.41 56.77
N ALA A 403 -60.40 -34.71 57.00
CA ALA A 403 -60.03 -35.77 56.08
C ALA A 403 -60.80 -35.72 54.76
N GLU A 404 -62.08 -35.38 54.79
CA GLU A 404 -62.94 -35.36 53.59
C GLU A 404 -62.62 -34.16 52.69
N VAL A 405 -62.38 -32.99 53.29
CA VAL A 405 -61.94 -31.78 52.58
C VAL A 405 -60.57 -31.99 51.95
N THR A 406 -59.62 -32.54 52.71
CA THR A 406 -58.24 -32.77 52.22
C THR A 406 -58.20 -33.80 51.10
N ALA A 407 -59.02 -34.86 51.18
CA ALA A 407 -59.12 -35.87 50.14
C ALA A 407 -59.65 -35.31 48.82
N SER A 408 -60.65 -34.43 48.87
CA SER A 408 -61.20 -33.78 47.68
C SER A 408 -60.15 -32.89 47.00
N ILE A 409 -59.41 -32.12 47.79
CA ILE A 409 -58.32 -31.26 47.26
C ILE A 409 -57.22 -32.11 46.59
N LEU A 410 -56.82 -33.22 47.20
CA LEU A 410 -55.78 -34.10 46.63
C LEU A 410 -56.24 -34.81 45.36
N CYS A 411 -57.49 -35.31 45.33
CA CYS A 411 -58.06 -35.98 44.17
C CYS A 411 -58.10 -35.03 42.96
N SER A 412 -58.61 -33.81 43.13
CA SER A 412 -58.65 -32.82 42.04
C SER A 412 -57.26 -32.41 41.55
N LYS A 413 -56.27 -32.28 42.45
CA LYS A 413 -54.89 -32.00 42.03
C LYS A 413 -54.33 -33.11 41.13
N TRP A 414 -54.53 -34.37 41.50
CA TRP A 414 -54.06 -35.50 40.70
C TRP A 414 -54.81 -35.63 39.37
N GLU A 415 -56.11 -35.30 39.32
CA GLU A 415 -56.87 -35.29 38.07
C GLU A 415 -56.30 -34.29 37.06
N GLU A 416 -55.88 -33.11 37.50
CA GLU A 416 -55.26 -32.11 36.63
C GLU A 416 -53.87 -32.55 36.14
N GLU A 417 -53.08 -33.15 37.00
CA GLU A 417 -51.76 -33.65 36.63
C GLU A 417 -51.84 -34.81 35.62
N ILE A 418 -52.83 -35.71 35.73
CA ILE A 418 -53.03 -36.83 34.78
C ILE A 418 -53.42 -36.35 33.38
N LYS A 419 -54.09 -35.20 33.26
CA LYS A 419 -54.45 -34.62 31.96
C LYS A 419 -53.24 -34.02 31.24
N ASN A 420 -52.15 -33.75 31.95
CA ASN A 420 -50.95 -33.18 31.38
C ASN A 420 -50.05 -34.28 30.80
N PRO A 421 -49.84 -34.34 29.47
CA PRO A 421 -48.97 -35.35 28.86
C PRO A 421 -47.51 -35.28 29.33
N GLU A 422 -47.09 -34.12 29.84
CA GLU A 422 -45.73 -33.86 30.33
C GLU A 422 -45.56 -34.16 31.83
N TRP A 423 -46.59 -34.66 32.52
CA TRP A 423 -46.48 -35.03 33.92
C TRP A 423 -45.85 -36.42 34.11
N HIS A 424 -44.75 -36.47 34.85
CA HIS A 424 -43.95 -37.68 35.08
C HIS A 424 -43.85 -37.98 36.59
N PRO A 425 -44.86 -38.63 37.20
CA PRO A 425 -44.96 -38.80 38.67
C PRO A 425 -43.93 -39.74 39.29
N PHE A 426 -43.20 -40.50 38.46
CA PHE A 426 -42.17 -41.43 38.92
C PHE A 426 -40.78 -40.87 38.61
N LYS A 427 -39.96 -40.74 39.65
CA LYS A 427 -38.59 -40.26 39.51
C LYS A 427 -37.70 -41.42 39.04
N VAL A 428 -37.16 -41.31 37.83
CA VAL A 428 -36.14 -42.25 37.34
C VAL A 428 -34.82 -41.89 38.03
N ILE A 429 -34.36 -42.72 38.95
CA ILE A 429 -33.06 -42.54 39.61
C ILE A 429 -32.04 -43.33 38.78
N MET A 430 -31.17 -42.60 38.07
CA MET A 430 -29.96 -43.18 37.47
C MET A 430 -28.89 -43.25 38.56
N VAL A 431 -28.47 -44.46 38.92
CA VAL A 431 -27.33 -44.68 39.82
C VAL A 431 -26.07 -44.54 38.98
N GLU A 432 -25.31 -43.46 39.16
CA GLU A 432 -24.04 -43.24 38.45
C GLU A 432 -22.97 -44.23 38.94
N GLY A 433 -22.50 -45.06 38.00
CA GLY A 433 -21.37 -45.95 38.18
C GLY A 433 -20.97 -46.58 36.86
N GLY A 434 -20.15 -45.85 36.08
CA GLY A 434 -19.46 -46.35 34.89
C GLY A 434 -19.44 -45.38 33.73
#